data_AF-A0A6S6TZD3-F1
#
_entry.id   AF-A0A6S6TZD3-F1
#
_cell.length_a   1.000
_cell.length_b   1.000
_cell.length_c   1.000
_cell.angle_alpha   90.00
_cell.angle_beta   90.00
_cell.angle_gamma   90.00
#
_symmetry.space_group_name_H-M   'P 1'
#
loop_
_entity.id
_entity.type
_entity.pdbx_description
1 polymer ?
#
loop_
_entity_poly.entity_id
_entity_poly.type
_entity_poly.pdbx_seq_one_letter_code
_entity_poly.pdbx_strand_id
1 'polypeptide(L)'
;MKNKIYFNVCERQTNEKQKLFSAIEKERSIIGYYNLPAQNIDTLLEYANTFDESIENIVVLGIGGSSLGARAIYAFLKPVQQPTRKLFFFESTDPLNIMDILSQIDIEKSHF
;
A
#
# COMPACT_ATOMS: atom_id res chain seq x y z
N MET A 1 11.86 35.25 7.95
CA MET A 1 12.29 34.52 9.16
C MET A 1 12.35 33.03 8.84
N LYS A 2 13.53 32.39 8.87
CA LYS A 2 13.67 30.92 8.70
C LYS A 2 13.72 30.30 10.10
N ASN A 3 12.62 29.71 10.56
CA ASN A 3 12.62 28.94 11.80
C ASN A 3 13.53 27.72 11.59
N LYS A 4 14.66 27.67 12.29
CA LYS A 4 15.52 26.49 12.37
C LYS A 4 15.34 25.90 13.76
N ILE A 5 14.97 24.62 13.82
CA ILE A 5 14.95 23.88 15.07
C ILE A 5 16.40 23.60 15.44
N TYR A 6 16.87 24.17 16.55
CA TYR A 6 18.21 23.95 17.06
C TYR A 6 18.14 22.86 18.13
N PHE A 7 18.78 21.72 17.86
CA PHE A 7 18.98 20.68 18.85
C PHE A 7 20.37 20.89 19.46
N ASN A 8 20.46 20.95 20.79
CA ASN A 8 21.74 21.04 21.48
C ASN A 8 22.36 19.63 21.49
N VAL A 9 23.16 19.33 20.48
CA VAL A 9 23.77 18.01 20.27
C VAL A 9 25.20 18.04 20.81
N CYS A 10 25.49 17.25 21.85
CA CYS A 10 26.86 17.09 22.34
C CYS A 10 27.67 16.18 21.41
N GLU A 11 28.99 16.24 21.48
CA GLU A 11 29.90 15.50 20.58
C GLU A 11 29.63 13.98 20.55
N ARG A 12 29.32 13.40 21.72
CA ARG A 12 28.91 11.99 21.82
C ARG A 12 27.64 11.70 21.00
N GLN A 13 26.65 12.59 21.04
CA GLN A 13 25.41 12.44 20.26
C GLN A 13 25.68 12.60 18.75
N THR A 14 26.66 13.41 18.35
CA THR A 14 27.11 13.51 16.95
C THR A 14 27.68 12.18 16.44
N ASN A 15 28.55 11.54 17.23
CA ASN A 15 29.15 10.26 16.86
C ASN A 15 28.12 9.13 16.79
N GLU A 16 27.20 9.06 17.74
CA GLU A 16 26.12 8.06 17.70
C GLU A 16 25.16 8.30 16.53
N LYS A 17 24.87 9.55 16.18
CA LYS A 17 24.07 9.88 14.98
C LYS A 17 24.76 9.44 13.70
N GLN A 18 26.07 9.64 13.58
CA GLN A 18 26.83 9.20 12.41
C GLN A 18 26.78 7.67 12.27
N LYS A 19 27.01 6.94 13.36
CA LYS A 19 26.91 5.46 13.37
C LYS A 19 25.52 4.98 12.95
N LEU A 20 24.46 5.58 13.50
CA LEU A 20 23.08 5.25 13.16
C LEU A 20 22.80 5.52 11.67
N PHE A 21 23.23 6.67 11.16
CA PHE A 21 23.04 7.04 9.77
C PHE A 21 23.73 6.04 8.83
N SER A 22 25.00 5.70 9.09
CA SER A 22 25.72 4.69 8.30
C SER A 22 25.09 3.30 8.38
N ALA A 23 24.49 2.94 9.52
CA ALA A 23 23.75 1.68 9.66
C ALA A 23 22.49 1.66 8.77
N ILE A 24 21.72 2.76 8.73
CA ILE A 24 20.55 2.90 7.85
C ILE A 24 20.95 2.89 6.38
N GLU A 25 22.02 3.59 6.00
CA GLU A 25 22.54 3.56 4.62
C GLU A 25 22.93 2.15 4.18
N LYS A 26 23.59 1.39 5.06
CA LYS A 26 23.92 -0.01 4.80
C LYS A 26 22.66 -0.86 4.68
N GLU A 27 21.72 -0.73 5.61
CA GLU A 27 20.45 -1.48 5.60
C GLU A 27 19.64 -1.23 4.32
N ARG A 28 19.60 0.01 3.83
CA ARG A 28 18.88 0.40 2.61
C ARG A 28 19.31 -0.37 1.36
N SER A 29 20.54 -0.86 1.30
CA SER A 29 21.02 -1.69 0.18
C SER A 29 20.49 -3.12 0.21
N ILE A 30 19.97 -3.57 1.35
CA ILE A 30 19.50 -4.95 1.59
C ILE A 30 17.97 -4.99 1.71
N ILE A 31 17.38 -3.99 2.35
CA ILE A 31 15.96 -3.94 2.66
C ILE A 31 15.17 -3.22 1.56
N GLY A 32 14.29 -3.96 0.89
CA GLY A 32 13.61 -3.48 -0.32
C GLY A 32 12.64 -2.30 -0.12
N TYR A 33 11.99 -2.18 1.04
CA TYR A 33 10.95 -1.17 1.22
C TYR A 33 11.46 0.27 1.16
N TYR A 34 12.75 0.51 1.43
CA TYR A 34 13.36 1.84 1.31
C TYR A 34 13.35 2.38 -0.12
N ASN A 35 13.35 1.49 -1.12
CA ASN A 35 13.39 1.87 -2.54
C ASN A 35 12.01 1.77 -3.21
N LEU A 36 10.97 1.26 -2.53
CA LEU A 36 9.60 1.17 -3.06
C LEU A 36 9.08 2.51 -3.62
N PRO A 37 9.27 3.68 -2.96
CA PRO A 37 8.77 4.94 -3.50
C PRO A 37 9.44 5.40 -4.80
N ALA A 38 10.62 4.84 -5.12
CA ALA A 38 11.40 5.16 -6.32
C ALA A 38 11.28 4.08 -7.40
N GLN A 39 10.50 3.03 -7.16
CA GLN A 39 10.33 1.93 -8.09
C GLN A 39 9.51 2.37 -9.31
N ASN A 40 9.93 1.96 -10.50
CA ASN A 40 9.14 2.12 -11.72
C ASN A 40 7.90 1.21 -11.64
N ILE A 41 6.72 1.78 -11.86
CA ILE A 41 5.43 1.09 -11.80
C ILE A 41 4.71 1.06 -13.16
N ASP A 42 5.38 1.42 -14.26
CA ASP A 42 4.75 1.57 -15.58
C ASP A 42 4.06 0.28 -16.02
N THR A 43 4.67 -0.88 -15.77
CA THR A 43 4.07 -2.19 -16.07
C THR A 43 2.78 -2.45 -15.30
N LEU A 44 2.65 -1.94 -14.06
CA LEU A 44 1.42 -2.05 -13.27
C LEU A 44 0.33 -1.13 -13.81
N LEU A 45 0.71 0.07 -14.26
CA LEU A 45 -0.22 1.01 -14.88
C LEU A 45 -0.72 0.49 -16.22
N GLU A 46 0.17 -0.06 -17.05
CA GLU A 46 -0.17 -0.72 -18.31
C GLU A 46 -1.13 -1.88 -18.08
N TYR A 47 -0.84 -2.74 -17.09
CA TYR A 47 -1.74 -3.84 -16.73
C TYR A 47 -3.11 -3.34 -16.25
N ALA A 48 -3.15 -2.33 -15.37
CA ALA A 48 -4.40 -1.76 -14.88
C ALA A 48 -5.25 -1.14 -16.00
N ASN A 49 -4.62 -0.63 -17.06
CA ASN A 49 -5.30 -0.09 -18.24
C ASN A 49 -5.92 -1.18 -19.14
N THR A 50 -5.59 -2.46 -18.94
CA THR A 50 -6.22 -3.56 -19.68
C THR A 50 -7.65 -3.83 -19.23
N PHE A 51 -8.04 -3.35 -18.05
CA PHE A 51 -9.39 -3.51 -17.52
C PHE A 51 -10.37 -2.57 -18.22
N ASP A 52 -11.31 -3.13 -18.97
CA ASP A 52 -12.41 -2.39 -19.57
C ASP A 52 -13.53 -2.08 -18.56
N GLU A 53 -14.57 -1.39 -19.02
CA GLU A 53 -15.71 -0.96 -18.19
C GLU A 53 -16.59 -2.11 -17.69
N SER A 54 -16.47 -3.33 -18.25
CA SER A 54 -17.22 -4.49 -17.78
C SER A 54 -16.75 -4.98 -16.41
N ILE A 55 -15.50 -4.70 -16.05
CA ILE A 55 -14.94 -5.00 -14.74
C ILE A 55 -15.35 -3.89 -13.76
N GLU A 56 -16.34 -4.19 -12.93
CA GLU A 56 -16.87 -3.28 -11.90
C GLU A 56 -16.22 -3.53 -10.52
N ASN A 57 -15.73 -4.74 -10.27
CA ASN A 57 -15.19 -5.16 -8.98
C ASN A 57 -13.75 -5.68 -9.10
N ILE A 58 -12.90 -5.30 -8.14
CA ILE A 58 -11.57 -5.86 -7.95
C ILE A 58 -11.58 -6.63 -6.63
N VAL A 59 -11.26 -7.92 -6.69
CA VAL A 59 -11.32 -8.83 -5.55
C VAL A 59 -9.92 -9.20 -5.12
N VAL A 60 -9.52 -8.76 -3.92
CA VAL A 60 -8.21 -9.05 -3.35
C VAL A 60 -8.32 -10.29 -2.46
N LEU A 61 -7.65 -11.37 -2.87
CA LEU A 61 -7.50 -12.59 -2.09
C LEU A 61 -6.19 -12.51 -1.29
N GLY A 62 -6.27 -12.18 0.00
CA GLY A 62 -5.08 -12.03 0.81
C GLY A 62 -5.38 -11.56 2.23
N ILE A 63 -4.49 -11.91 3.16
CA ILE A 63 -4.61 -11.55 4.58
C ILE A 63 -3.44 -10.66 5.02
N GLY A 64 -3.62 -9.93 6.11
CA GLY A 64 -2.54 -9.16 6.73
C GLY A 64 -1.93 -8.13 5.78
N GLY A 65 -0.61 -8.17 5.58
CA GLY A 65 0.11 -7.18 4.76
C GLY A 65 -0.36 -7.12 3.30
N SER A 66 -0.86 -8.24 2.75
CA SER A 66 -1.35 -8.32 1.37
C SER A 66 -2.72 -7.67 1.15
N SER A 67 -3.43 -7.29 2.22
CA SER A 67 -4.76 -6.66 2.14
C SER A 67 -4.80 -5.32 2.88
N LEU A 68 -4.23 -5.24 4.08
CA LEU A 68 -4.38 -4.10 4.98
C LEU A 68 -3.91 -2.77 4.36
N GLY A 69 -2.79 -2.79 3.63
CA GLY A 69 -2.24 -1.59 2.97
C GLY A 69 -3.16 -1.08 1.85
N ALA A 70 -3.61 -1.97 0.96
CA ALA A 70 -4.53 -1.63 -0.12
C ALA A 70 -5.88 -1.14 0.43
N ARG A 71 -6.42 -1.82 1.45
CA ARG A 71 -7.66 -1.44 2.13
C ARG A 71 -7.56 -0.06 2.78
N ALA A 72 -6.44 0.25 3.43
CA ALA A 72 -6.21 1.55 4.06
C ALA A 72 -6.20 2.69 3.03
N ILE A 73 -5.47 2.51 1.91
CA ILE A 73 -5.41 3.52 0.83
C ILE A 73 -6.80 3.70 0.19
N TYR A 74 -7.49 2.60 -0.13
CA TYR A 74 -8.82 2.64 -0.73
C TYR A 74 -9.83 3.37 0.18
N ALA A 75 -9.86 3.04 1.47
CA ALA A 75 -10.73 3.70 2.44
C ALA A 75 -10.40 5.19 2.62
N PHE A 76 -9.12 5.55 2.54
CA PHE A 76 -8.66 6.94 2.63
C PHE A 76 -9.07 7.78 1.41
N LEU A 77 -9.00 7.22 0.19
CA LEU A 77 -9.30 7.94 -1.05
C LEU A 77 -10.80 8.03 -1.37
N LYS A 78 -11.58 7.02 -0.99
CA LYS A 78 -13.02 6.90 -1.30
C LYS A 78 -13.88 8.14 -0.99
N PRO A 79 -13.66 8.90 0.11
CA PRO A 79 -14.42 10.12 0.38
C PRO A 79 -14.06 11.30 -0.54
N VAL A 80 -12.83 11.32 -1.07
CA VAL A 80 -12.31 12.42 -1.89
C VAL A 80 -12.58 12.18 -3.38
N GLN A 81 -12.53 10.92 -3.80
CA GLN A 81 -12.79 10.50 -5.16
C GLN A 81 -13.61 9.22 -5.14
N GLN A 82 -14.72 9.21 -5.88
CA GLN A 82 -15.47 7.97 -6.06
C GLN A 82 -14.70 7.06 -7.02
N PRO A 83 -14.23 5.88 -6.56
CA PRO A 83 -13.53 4.95 -7.42
C PRO A 83 -14.48 4.41 -8.49
N THR A 84 -13.99 4.24 -9.71
CA THR A 84 -14.78 3.63 -10.81
C THR A 84 -15.08 2.15 -10.54
N ARG A 85 -14.22 1.48 -9.77
CA ARG A 85 -14.33 0.06 -9.40
C ARG A 85 -14.34 -0.12 -7.90
N LYS A 86 -15.14 -1.07 -7.42
CA LYS A 86 -15.24 -1.40 -6.00
C LYS A 86 -14.19 -2.44 -5.63
N LEU A 87 -13.53 -2.25 -4.49
CA LEU A 87 -12.59 -3.24 -3.94
C LEU A 87 -13.28 -4.10 -2.87
N PHE A 88 -13.10 -5.41 -2.99
CA PHE A 88 -13.55 -6.42 -2.02
C PHE A 88 -12.34 -7.22 -1.54
N PHE A 89 -12.32 -7.57 -0.25
CA PHE A 89 -11.17 -8.22 0.38
C PHE A 89 -11.61 -9.53 1.02
N PHE A 90 -11.06 -10.65 0.55
CA PHE A 90 -11.24 -11.96 1.18
C PHE A 90 -10.06 -12.22 2.12
N GLU A 91 -10.24 -11.83 3.38
CA GLU A 91 -9.21 -11.89 4.42
C GLU A 91 -9.37 -13.10 5.38
N SER A 92 -10.43 -13.90 5.21
CA SER A 92 -10.82 -14.99 6.11
C SER A 92 -11.26 -16.22 5.31
N THR A 93 -11.07 -17.40 5.90
CA THR A 93 -11.59 -18.68 5.37
C THR A 93 -12.96 -19.03 5.95
N ASP A 94 -13.61 -18.13 6.69
CA ASP A 94 -14.94 -18.32 7.23
C ASP A 94 -15.98 -18.36 6.08
N PRO A 95 -16.70 -19.49 5.89
CA PRO A 95 -17.67 -19.63 4.80
C PRO A 95 -18.81 -18.62 4.87
N LEU A 96 -19.20 -18.14 6.05
CA LEU A 96 -20.24 -17.12 6.18
C LEU A 96 -19.76 -15.77 5.65
N ASN A 97 -18.52 -15.40 5.99
CA ASN A 97 -17.91 -14.17 5.47
C ASN A 97 -17.69 -14.22 3.95
N ILE A 98 -17.23 -15.37 3.46
CA ILE A 98 -17.07 -15.60 2.02
C ILE A 98 -18.42 -15.45 1.30
N MET A 99 -19.47 -16.10 1.82
CA MET A 99 -20.82 -16.04 1.22
C MET A 99 -21.40 -14.63 1.25
N ASP A 100 -21.19 -13.88 2.33
CA ASP A 100 -21.63 -12.48 2.46
C ASP A 100 -20.96 -11.59 1.40
N ILE A 101 -19.64 -11.70 1.23
CA ILE A 101 -18.91 -10.92 0.23
C ILE A 101 -19.32 -11.35 -1.19
N LEU A 102 -19.43 -12.66 -1.46
CA LEU A 102 -19.88 -13.18 -2.75
C LEU A 102 -21.29 -12.69 -3.11
N SER A 103 -22.18 -12.51 -2.13
CA SER A 103 -23.54 -11.99 -2.37
C SER A 103 -23.57 -10.53 -2.84
N GLN A 104 -22.47 -9.80 -2.66
CA GLN A 104 -22.34 -8.38 -3.02
C GLN A 104 -21.68 -8.14 -4.38
N ILE A 105 -21.14 -9.18 -5.02
CA ILE A 105 -20.41 -9.08 -6.28
C ILE A 105 -21.04 -9.92 -7.40
N ASP A 106 -20.90 -9.45 -8.63
CA ASP A 106 -21.16 -10.24 -9.84
C ASP A 106 -19.82 -10.80 -10.33
N ILE A 107 -19.67 -12.12 -10.34
CA ILE A 107 -18.42 -12.80 -10.68
C ILE A 107 -17.99 -12.48 -12.12
N GLU A 108 -18.94 -12.38 -13.05
CA GLU A 108 -18.64 -12.08 -14.47
C GLU A 108 -18.11 -10.65 -14.67
N LYS A 109 -18.33 -9.78 -13.68
CA LYS A 109 -17.87 -8.38 -13.65
C LYS A 109 -16.73 -8.16 -12.64
N SER A 110 -16.09 -9.22 -12.18
CA SER A 110 -15.08 -9.19 -11.13
C SER A 110 -13.73 -9.67 -11.64
N HIS A 111 -12.67 -8.93 -11.33
CA HIS A 111 -11.28 -9.35 -11.54
C HIS A 111 -10.64 -9.75 -10.21
N PHE A 112 -9.88 -10.84 -10.19
CA PHE A 112 -9.26 -11.44 -9.00
C PHE A 112 -7.72 -11.33 -9.05
#